data_AF-C9Y7V6-F1
#
_entry.id   AF-C9Y7V6-F1
#
_cell.length_a   1.000
_cell.length_b   1.000
_cell.length_c   1.000
_cell.angle_alpha   90.00
_cell.angle_beta   90.00
_cell.angle_gamma   90.00
#
_symmetry.space_group_name_H-M   'P 1'
#
loop_
_entity.id
_entity.type
_entity.pdbx_description
1 polymer ?
#
loop_
_entity_poly.entity_id
_entity_poly.type
_entity_poly.pdbx_seq_one_letter_code
_entity_poly.pdbx_strand_id
1 'polypeptide(L)'
;MHAGVWHAHTLASPVQSVQATGDALLDAHLPGGGWPVGALVELLQPPGAHSEWRLLLPALAACGRGPVVMVGPPQLPFAPALSRLGLRSGRLLSVLASVTAGVGTRVKDEASGRLWATEQLLRCAEVDAVLAWLPQARGDQLRRLHLAAAEHHKLLFVMRPDRARSDASPAVLRLWVQPMARARHPLQGLLLDGLEVDILKRRGPPLAEPLHLQARSQQLGLLLAAGRALLQSSAQDGASAWRMLSATPLDTQAARAAFQQQALGGVESQAFPWPPLPPAQGELSVAARGMADAVGPMEAEAGHALDRTAAVA
;
A
#
# COMPACT_ATOMS: atom_id res chain seq x y z
N MET A 1 27.19 42.60 -21.88
CA MET A 1 26.16 42.44 -20.82
C MET A 1 25.14 41.44 -21.35
N HIS A 2 24.94 40.22 -20.85
CA HIS A 2 25.43 39.51 -19.67
C HIS A 2 25.88 38.09 -20.07
N ALA A 3 27.15 37.77 -19.78
CA ALA A 3 27.58 36.40 -19.56
C ALA A 3 27.17 36.04 -18.13
N GLY A 4 26.37 34.99 -17.92
CA GLY A 4 26.08 34.51 -16.57
C GLY A 4 24.69 33.98 -16.26
N VAL A 5 23.82 33.68 -17.24
CA VAL A 5 22.63 32.87 -16.93
C VAL A 5 23.00 31.40 -17.09
N TRP A 6 23.22 30.73 -15.96
CA TRP A 6 23.44 29.29 -15.93
C TRP A 6 22.13 28.59 -16.29
N HIS A 7 22.01 28.17 -17.55
CA HIS A 7 20.87 27.40 -18.01
C HIS A 7 21.01 25.95 -17.52
N ALA A 8 20.48 25.66 -16.33
CA ALA A 8 20.48 24.34 -15.69
C ALA A 8 19.86 23.21 -16.55
N HIS A 9 19.20 23.54 -17.67
CA HIS A 9 18.65 22.58 -18.63
C HIS A 9 19.64 22.13 -19.72
N THR A 10 20.84 22.73 -19.81
CA THR A 10 21.77 22.53 -20.94
C THR A 10 22.88 21.53 -20.66
N LEU A 11 23.09 21.14 -19.40
CA LEU A 11 23.85 19.93 -19.12
C LEU A 11 22.92 18.77 -19.47
N ALA A 12 23.20 18.11 -20.60
CA ALA A 12 22.57 16.89 -21.05
C ALA A 12 22.44 15.93 -19.86
N SER A 13 21.29 15.97 -19.19
CA SER A 13 20.94 15.00 -18.16
C SER A 13 20.91 13.66 -18.89
N PRO A 14 21.55 12.60 -18.36
CA PRO A 14 21.36 11.27 -18.92
C PRO A 14 19.86 11.03 -19.05
N VAL A 15 19.43 10.48 -20.19
CA VAL A 15 18.03 10.11 -20.43
C VAL A 15 17.60 9.29 -19.23
N GLN A 16 16.78 9.88 -18.38
CA GLN A 16 16.37 9.25 -17.14
C GLN A 16 15.47 8.08 -17.53
N SER A 17 15.86 6.86 -17.17
CA SER A 17 15.00 5.70 -17.36
C SER A 17 13.72 5.90 -16.57
N VAL A 18 12.58 5.59 -17.20
CA VAL A 18 11.26 5.72 -16.58
C VAL A 18 10.48 4.42 -16.70
N GLN A 19 9.62 4.17 -15.71
CA GLN A 19 8.57 3.18 -15.76
C GLN A 19 7.26 3.88 -16.08
N ALA A 20 6.59 3.49 -17.17
CA ALA A 20 5.28 4.05 -17.53
C ALA A 20 4.31 3.97 -16.34
N THR A 21 3.54 5.02 -16.09
CA THR A 21 2.63 5.07 -14.95
C THR A 21 1.41 4.19 -15.14
N GLY A 22 1.05 3.92 -16.40
CA GLY A 22 -0.19 3.25 -16.79
C GLY A 22 -1.38 4.21 -16.96
N ASP A 23 -1.17 5.51 -16.77
CA ASP A 23 -2.14 6.57 -17.04
C ASP A 23 -1.51 7.61 -17.98
N ALA A 24 -2.09 7.73 -19.19
CA ALA A 24 -1.55 8.60 -20.22
C ALA A 24 -1.57 10.09 -19.84
N LEU A 25 -2.54 10.52 -19.02
CA LEU A 25 -2.60 11.89 -18.52
C LEU A 25 -1.44 12.13 -17.56
N LEU A 26 -1.19 11.22 -16.63
CA LEU A 26 -0.05 11.34 -15.72
C LEU A 26 1.28 11.29 -16.47
N ASP A 27 1.46 10.35 -17.40
CA ASP A 27 2.67 10.23 -18.21
C ASP A 27 3.01 11.54 -18.95
N ALA A 28 2.01 12.22 -19.53
CA ALA A 28 2.19 13.50 -20.21
C ALA A 28 2.74 14.62 -19.31
N HIS A 29 2.50 14.54 -18.00
CA HIS A 29 2.94 15.53 -17.02
C HIS A 29 4.21 15.13 -16.26
N LEU A 30 4.67 13.88 -16.36
CA LEU A 30 5.91 13.44 -15.72
C LEU A 30 7.11 13.60 -16.67
N PRO A 31 8.25 14.13 -16.18
CA PRO A 31 9.48 14.19 -16.97
C PRO A 31 9.86 12.80 -17.50
N GLY A 32 10.08 12.70 -18.80
CA GLY A 32 10.41 11.43 -19.46
C GLY A 32 9.23 10.51 -19.72
N GLY A 33 8.01 10.85 -19.31
CA GLY A 33 6.81 10.06 -19.60
C GLY A 33 6.52 8.93 -18.62
N GLY A 34 6.97 9.02 -17.36
CA GLY A 34 6.68 8.00 -16.36
C GLY A 34 7.36 8.21 -15.02
N TRP A 35 7.28 7.19 -14.16
CA TRP A 35 7.96 7.15 -12.87
C TRP A 35 9.48 7.09 -13.05
N PRO A 36 10.25 7.99 -12.43
CA PRO A 36 11.70 8.00 -12.57
C PRO A 36 12.32 6.77 -11.90
N VAL A 37 13.03 5.94 -12.69
CA VAL A 37 13.86 4.85 -12.18
C VAL A 37 15.16 5.43 -11.61
N GLY A 38 15.61 4.89 -10.49
CA GLY A 38 16.80 5.37 -9.80
C GLY A 38 16.60 6.73 -9.12
N ALA A 39 15.37 7.05 -8.74
CA ALA A 39 15.08 8.26 -8.00
C ALA A 39 14.02 8.04 -6.94
N LEU A 40 13.94 8.99 -6.00
CA LEU A 40 12.96 8.94 -4.92
C LEU A 40 11.72 9.71 -5.36
N VAL A 41 10.58 9.01 -5.35
CA VAL A 41 9.24 9.58 -5.51
C VAL A 41 8.56 9.62 -4.14
N GLU A 42 8.08 10.78 -3.71
CA GLU A 42 7.24 10.88 -2.51
C GLU A 42 5.76 10.92 -2.89
N LEU A 43 4.99 10.08 -2.20
CA LEU A 43 3.53 10.12 -2.21
C LEU A 43 3.04 10.63 -0.85
N LEU A 44 2.46 11.83 -0.87
CA LEU A 44 1.87 12.48 0.28
C LEU A 44 0.37 12.27 0.23
N GLN A 45 -0.23 11.88 1.34
CA GLN A 45 -1.66 11.56 1.37
C GLN A 45 -2.32 12.04 2.67
N PRO A 46 -3.63 12.37 2.63
CA PRO A 46 -4.42 12.50 3.85
C PRO A 46 -4.39 11.21 4.68
N PRO A 47 -4.50 11.28 6.01
CA PRO A 47 -4.63 10.10 6.85
C PRO A 47 -5.79 9.21 6.38
N GLY A 48 -5.53 7.90 6.20
CA GLY A 48 -6.54 6.92 5.81
C GLY A 48 -6.92 6.89 4.32
N ALA A 49 -6.28 7.69 3.46
CA ALA A 49 -6.62 7.75 2.03
C ALA A 49 -6.20 6.50 1.23
N HIS A 50 -5.08 5.87 1.59
CA HIS A 50 -4.56 4.61 1.03
C HIS A 50 -4.67 4.51 -0.51
N SER A 51 -4.30 5.59 -1.21
CA SER A 51 -4.47 5.73 -2.67
C SER A 51 -3.27 5.21 -3.49
N GLU A 52 -2.23 4.71 -2.82
CA GLU A 52 -0.97 4.27 -3.42
C GLU A 52 -1.17 3.09 -4.37
N TRP A 53 -2.04 2.14 -4.02
CA TRP A 53 -2.33 1.00 -4.90
C TRP A 53 -3.07 1.43 -6.14
N ARG A 54 -4.00 2.35 -6.02
CA ARG A 54 -4.75 2.87 -7.18
C ARG A 54 -3.85 3.60 -8.17
N LEU A 55 -2.84 4.30 -7.65
CA LEU A 55 -1.90 5.08 -8.46
C LEU A 55 -0.75 4.25 -9.02
N LEU A 56 -0.15 3.38 -8.21
CA LEU A 56 1.11 2.71 -8.54
C LEU A 56 0.93 1.33 -9.15
N LEU A 57 -0.18 0.65 -8.90
CA LEU A 57 -0.35 -0.75 -9.30
C LEU A 57 -0.13 -1.02 -10.79
N PRO A 58 -0.58 -0.16 -11.74
CA PRO A 58 -0.30 -0.39 -13.15
C PRO A 58 1.20 -0.41 -13.45
N ALA A 59 1.95 0.51 -12.88
CA ALA A 59 3.41 0.57 -13.00
C ALA A 59 4.10 -0.62 -12.33
N LEU A 60 3.62 -1.08 -11.17
CA LEU A 60 4.18 -2.24 -10.45
C LEU A 60 3.88 -3.57 -11.16
N ALA A 61 2.72 -3.67 -11.81
CA ALA A 61 2.38 -4.84 -12.62
C ALA A 61 3.25 -4.91 -13.89
N ALA A 62 3.57 -3.75 -14.47
CA ALA A 62 4.37 -3.65 -15.68
C ALA A 62 5.90 -3.65 -15.43
N CYS A 63 6.36 -3.30 -14.23
CA CYS A 63 7.78 -3.28 -13.94
C CYS A 63 8.33 -4.71 -13.80
N GLY A 64 9.41 -5.00 -14.52
CA GLY A 64 10.24 -6.21 -14.35
C GLY A 64 9.51 -7.54 -14.11
N ARG A 65 10.19 -8.46 -13.43
CA ARG A 65 9.67 -9.78 -13.03
C ARG A 65 10.05 -10.18 -11.60
N GLY A 66 10.98 -9.45 -10.99
CA GLY A 66 11.44 -9.65 -9.62
C GLY A 66 10.51 -9.06 -8.57
N PRO A 67 10.89 -9.10 -7.28
CA PRO A 67 9.99 -8.72 -6.21
C PRO A 67 9.63 -7.22 -6.17
N VAL A 68 8.41 -6.95 -5.76
CA VAL A 68 7.92 -5.64 -5.30
C VAL A 68 7.78 -5.73 -3.79
N VAL A 69 8.57 -4.92 -3.08
CA VAL A 69 8.70 -5.06 -1.62
C VAL A 69 8.06 -3.89 -0.89
N MET A 70 7.19 -4.20 0.06
CA MET A 70 6.57 -3.24 0.96
C MET A 70 7.33 -3.18 2.27
N VAL A 71 7.63 -1.98 2.76
CA VAL A 71 8.31 -1.76 4.03
C VAL A 71 7.43 -0.98 4.99
N GLY A 72 7.03 -1.63 6.08
CA GLY A 72 6.15 -1.06 7.10
C GLY A 72 4.77 -0.62 6.58
N PRO A 73 4.09 -1.38 5.69
CA PRO A 73 2.76 -1.00 5.22
C PRO A 73 1.79 -0.85 6.40
N PRO A 74 0.92 0.18 6.43
CA PRO A 74 -0.03 0.37 7.52
C PRO A 74 -1.05 -0.78 7.58
N GLN A 75 -1.36 -1.36 6.43
CA GLN A 75 -2.26 -2.49 6.26
C GLN A 75 -1.73 -3.37 5.12
N LEU A 76 -1.84 -4.69 5.27
CA LEU A 76 -1.51 -5.61 4.20
C LEU A 76 -2.59 -5.55 3.11
N PRO A 77 -2.22 -5.35 1.83
CA PRO A 77 -3.19 -5.36 0.76
C PRO A 77 -3.74 -6.78 0.54
N PHE A 78 -4.95 -6.86 0.01
CA PHE A 78 -5.55 -8.14 -0.36
C PHE A 78 -4.89 -8.69 -1.64
N ALA A 79 -3.87 -9.54 -1.46
CA ALA A 79 -3.04 -10.07 -2.55
C ALA A 79 -3.82 -10.70 -3.73
N PRO A 80 -4.92 -11.46 -3.54
CA PRO A 80 -5.72 -11.98 -4.66
C PRO A 80 -6.30 -10.88 -5.56
N ALA A 81 -6.71 -9.73 -5.00
CA ALA A 81 -7.18 -8.61 -5.82
C ALA A 81 -6.04 -7.99 -6.62
N LEU A 82 -4.87 -7.80 -6.02
CA LEU A 82 -3.69 -7.28 -6.74
C LEU A 82 -3.26 -8.21 -7.89
N SER A 83 -3.33 -9.53 -7.69
CA SER A 83 -3.08 -10.52 -8.74
C SER A 83 -4.05 -10.39 -9.92
N ARG A 84 -5.34 -10.20 -9.64
CA ARG A 84 -6.34 -9.96 -10.70
C ARG A 84 -6.10 -8.66 -11.46
N LEU A 85 -5.44 -7.70 -10.84
CA LEU A 85 -5.06 -6.42 -11.42
C LEU A 85 -3.64 -6.43 -12.04
N GLY A 86 -3.01 -7.60 -12.14
CA GLY A 86 -1.76 -7.81 -12.87
C GLY A 86 -0.50 -7.96 -12.03
N LEU A 87 -0.54 -7.62 -10.73
CA LEU A 87 0.60 -7.83 -9.84
C LEU A 87 0.56 -9.23 -9.23
N ARG A 88 1.31 -10.16 -9.84
CA ARG A 88 1.39 -11.55 -9.38
C ARG A 88 1.74 -11.64 -7.89
N SER A 89 0.94 -12.35 -7.10
CA SER A 89 1.11 -12.46 -5.64
C SER A 89 2.51 -12.92 -5.22
N GLY A 90 3.14 -13.82 -5.99
CA GLY A 90 4.50 -14.31 -5.69
C GLY A 90 5.60 -13.25 -5.80
N ARG A 91 5.31 -12.09 -6.40
CA ARG A 91 6.25 -10.95 -6.46
C ARG A 91 6.09 -10.02 -5.27
N LEU A 92 4.96 -10.06 -4.56
CA LEU A 92 4.69 -9.10 -3.49
C LEU A 92 5.27 -9.61 -2.17
N LEU A 93 6.29 -8.92 -1.67
CA LEU A 93 6.91 -9.23 -0.37
C LEU A 93 6.60 -8.11 0.63
N SER A 94 6.44 -8.49 1.90
CA SER A 94 6.20 -7.52 2.99
C SER A 94 7.27 -7.67 4.05
N VAL A 95 7.99 -6.59 4.32
CA VAL A 95 8.87 -6.45 5.48
C VAL A 95 8.09 -5.71 6.55
N LEU A 96 7.58 -6.48 7.51
CA LEU A 96 7.03 -5.94 8.75
C LEU A 96 8.22 -5.56 9.63
N ALA A 97 8.60 -4.30 9.64
CA ALA A 97 9.72 -3.81 10.44
C ALA A 97 9.39 -3.76 11.95
N SER A 98 8.69 -4.76 12.48
CA SER A 98 8.68 -5.04 13.91
C SER A 98 9.96 -5.80 14.20
N VAL A 99 11.02 -5.10 14.59
CA VAL A 99 12.17 -5.79 15.16
C VAL A 99 11.66 -6.45 16.44
N THR A 100 11.66 -7.78 16.50
CA THR A 100 11.41 -8.56 17.70
C THR A 100 12.74 -8.74 18.41
N ALA A 101 13.02 -7.93 19.44
CA ALA A 101 14.08 -8.24 20.39
C ALA A 101 13.55 -9.27 21.39
N GLY A 102 13.45 -10.53 20.96
CA GLY A 102 13.01 -11.64 21.82
C GLY A 102 11.59 -11.52 22.38
N VAL A 103 11.16 -12.55 23.12
CA VAL A 103 9.87 -12.60 23.81
C VAL A 103 9.85 -11.47 24.85
N GLY A 104 8.93 -10.51 24.69
CA GLY A 104 8.62 -9.50 25.71
C GLY A 104 9.28 -8.12 25.57
N THR A 105 10.19 -7.89 24.61
CA THR A 105 10.81 -6.56 24.44
C THR A 105 10.43 -5.93 23.09
N ARG A 106 9.54 -4.93 23.11
CA ARG A 106 9.28 -4.06 21.95
C ARG A 106 10.56 -3.32 21.59
N VAL A 107 10.92 -3.31 20.31
CA VAL A 107 12.14 -2.64 19.87
C VAL A 107 12.03 -1.13 19.91
N LYS A 108 13.17 -0.55 20.32
CA LYS A 108 13.42 0.86 20.65
C LYS A 108 13.32 1.83 19.46
N ASP A 109 13.30 1.37 18.20
CA ASP A 109 13.12 2.26 17.04
C ASP A 109 12.64 1.54 15.76
N GLU A 110 11.32 1.40 15.61
CA GLU A 110 10.68 0.84 14.42
C GLU A 110 10.97 1.67 13.15
N ALA A 111 11.08 2.99 13.28
CA ALA A 111 11.29 3.90 12.16
C ALA A 111 12.69 3.71 11.55
N SER A 112 13.72 3.59 12.39
CA SER A 112 15.07 3.26 11.94
C SER A 112 15.16 1.88 11.30
N GLY A 113 14.42 0.89 11.83
CA GLY A 113 14.32 -0.44 11.22
C GLY A 113 13.76 -0.38 9.79
N ARG A 114 12.68 0.38 9.56
CA ARG A 114 12.09 0.58 8.23
C ARG A 114 13.06 1.26 7.26
N LEU A 115 13.77 2.29 7.71
CA LEU A 115 14.75 3.00 6.90
C LEU A 115 15.90 2.09 6.47
N TRP A 116 16.48 1.37 7.43
CA TRP A 116 17.56 0.42 7.16
C TRP A 116 17.10 -0.68 6.20
N ALA A 117 15.93 -1.29 6.44
CA ALA A 117 15.38 -2.32 5.57
C ALA A 117 15.15 -1.78 4.14
N THR A 118 14.59 -0.59 4.01
CA THR A 118 14.40 0.07 2.70
C THR A 118 15.73 0.21 1.97
N GLU A 119 16.78 0.68 2.64
CA GLU A 119 18.10 0.81 2.02
C GLU A 119 18.69 -0.54 1.60
N GLN A 120 18.58 -1.57 2.45
CA GLN A 120 19.07 -2.91 2.08
C GLN A 120 18.34 -3.47 0.87
N LEU A 121 17.02 -3.31 0.80
CA LEU A 121 16.21 -3.74 -0.33
C LEU A 121 16.59 -3.03 -1.63
N LEU A 122 16.99 -1.76 -1.56
CA LEU A 122 17.47 -1.02 -2.73
C LEU A 122 18.78 -1.61 -3.29
N ARG A 123 19.61 -2.23 -2.44
CA ARG A 123 20.87 -2.90 -2.83
C ARG A 123 20.64 -4.29 -3.44
N CYS A 124 19.48 -4.91 -3.20
CA CYS A 124 19.17 -6.23 -3.73
C CYS A 124 18.98 -6.19 -5.25
N ALA A 125 19.81 -6.90 -6.01
CA ALA A 125 19.78 -6.89 -7.47
C ALA A 125 18.41 -7.29 -8.05
N GLU A 126 17.74 -8.30 -7.48
CA GLU A 126 16.49 -8.85 -8.00
C GLU A 126 15.24 -8.01 -7.69
N VAL A 127 15.29 -7.09 -6.72
CA VAL A 127 14.13 -6.27 -6.34
C VAL A 127 13.84 -5.23 -7.42
N ASP A 128 12.63 -5.20 -7.96
CA ASP A 128 12.25 -4.24 -9.00
C ASP A 128 11.79 -2.90 -8.40
N ALA A 129 11.00 -2.97 -7.33
CA ALA A 129 10.42 -1.78 -6.71
C ALA A 129 10.32 -1.92 -5.19
N VAL A 130 10.49 -0.78 -4.50
CA VAL A 130 10.33 -0.67 -3.05
C VAL A 130 9.28 0.39 -2.74
N LEU A 131 8.26 0.00 -1.98
CA LEU A 131 7.24 0.87 -1.41
C LEU A 131 7.50 0.99 0.10
N ALA A 132 7.92 2.16 0.57
CA ALA A 132 8.28 2.37 1.97
C ALA A 132 7.35 3.38 2.65
N TRP A 133 6.67 2.98 3.73
CA TRP A 133 5.85 3.89 4.55
C TRP A 133 6.70 4.46 5.69
N LEU A 134 7.19 5.67 5.46
CA LEU A 134 8.19 6.33 6.30
C LEU A 134 7.67 7.67 6.86
N PRO A 135 6.63 7.66 7.71
CA PRO A 135 5.94 8.88 8.14
C PRO A 135 6.80 9.85 8.98
N GLN A 136 7.95 9.38 9.47
CA GLN A 136 8.88 10.14 10.32
C GLN A 136 10.24 10.39 9.63
N ALA A 137 10.41 10.00 8.36
CA ALA A 137 11.69 10.16 7.68
C ALA A 137 12.08 11.64 7.55
N ARG A 138 13.35 11.92 7.88
CA ARG A 138 13.99 13.24 7.78
C ARG A 138 14.72 13.40 6.45
N GLY A 139 15.04 14.64 6.08
CA GLY A 139 15.62 14.97 4.77
C GLY A 139 16.97 14.30 4.48
N ASP A 140 17.82 14.12 5.49
CA ASP A 140 19.09 13.40 5.41
C ASP A 140 18.88 11.89 5.13
N GLN A 141 17.92 11.28 5.84
CA GLN A 141 17.54 9.89 5.65
C GLN A 141 16.95 9.66 4.25
N LEU A 142 16.06 10.54 3.79
CA LEU A 142 15.51 10.50 2.43
C LEU A 142 16.61 10.69 1.38
N ARG A 143 17.63 11.51 1.65
CA ARG A 143 18.73 11.73 0.71
C ARG A 143 19.58 10.47 0.58
N ARG A 144 19.85 9.78 1.68
CA ARG A 144 20.52 8.48 1.67
C ARG A 144 19.74 7.45 0.84
N LEU A 145 18.42 7.35 1.03
CA LEU A 145 17.59 6.46 0.22
C LEU A 145 17.56 6.84 -1.26
N HIS A 146 17.52 8.15 -1.57
CA HIS A 146 17.59 8.63 -2.95
C HIS A 146 18.90 8.22 -3.64
N LEU A 147 20.03 8.36 -2.94
CA LEU A 147 21.34 7.93 -3.45
C LEU A 147 21.39 6.41 -3.67
N ALA A 148 20.88 5.61 -2.73
CA ALA A 148 20.82 4.16 -2.88
C ALA A 148 19.92 3.74 -4.06
N ALA A 149 18.77 4.41 -4.26
CA ALA A 149 17.91 4.16 -5.40
C ALA A 149 18.64 4.49 -6.71
N ALA A 150 19.36 5.62 -6.77
CA ALA A 150 20.12 6.05 -7.93
C ALA A 150 21.27 5.09 -8.28
N GLU A 151 22.03 4.65 -7.27
CA GLU A 151 23.15 3.72 -7.41
C GLU A 151 22.71 2.37 -7.98
N HIS A 152 21.55 1.87 -7.55
CA HIS A 152 21.07 0.54 -7.93
C HIS A 152 19.91 0.56 -8.94
N HIS A 153 19.61 1.73 -9.51
CA HIS A 153 18.56 1.94 -10.51
C HIS A 153 17.20 1.34 -10.13
N LYS A 154 16.76 1.58 -8.88
CA LYS A 154 15.51 1.02 -8.35
C LYS A 154 14.33 1.98 -8.49
N LEU A 155 13.13 1.43 -8.62
CA LEU A 155 11.89 2.19 -8.39
C LEU A 155 11.67 2.33 -6.87
N LEU A 156 11.67 3.56 -6.37
CA LEU A 156 11.47 3.86 -4.96
C LEU A 156 10.29 4.83 -4.78
N PHE A 157 9.26 4.35 -4.07
CA PHE A 157 8.12 5.13 -3.64
C PHE A 157 8.11 5.24 -2.11
N VAL A 158 8.08 6.47 -1.60
CA VAL A 158 8.04 6.74 -0.16
C VAL A 158 6.72 7.39 0.20
N MET A 159 5.93 6.71 1.03
CA MET A 159 4.63 7.20 1.52
C MET A 159 4.84 8.02 2.79
N ARG A 160 4.33 9.26 2.79
CA ARG A 160 4.42 10.21 3.91
C ARG A 160 3.07 10.90 4.15
N PRO A 161 2.80 11.37 5.37
CA PRO A 161 1.55 12.05 5.67
C PRO A 161 1.48 13.45 5.02
N ASP A 162 0.26 13.92 4.77
CA ASP A 162 -0.04 15.25 4.24
C ASP A 162 0.73 16.41 4.90
N ARG A 163 0.88 16.38 6.22
CA ARG A 163 1.64 17.40 6.97
C ARG A 163 3.08 17.60 6.50
N ALA A 164 3.67 16.62 5.80
CA ALA A 164 5.02 16.70 5.27
C ALA A 164 5.10 17.45 3.92
N ARG A 165 4.00 17.99 3.38
CA ARG A 165 4.02 18.79 2.13
C ARG A 165 5.02 19.95 2.20
N SER A 166 5.09 20.66 3.32
CA SER A 166 5.99 21.79 3.54
C SER A 166 7.44 21.39 3.86
N ASP A 167 7.71 20.11 4.14
CA ASP A 167 9.07 19.65 4.43
C ASP A 167 9.96 19.77 3.20
N ALA A 168 11.20 20.20 3.41
CA ALA A 168 12.23 20.09 2.40
C ALA A 168 12.53 18.61 2.10
N SER A 169 12.61 18.26 0.82
CA SER A 169 12.81 16.88 0.39
C SER A 169 13.74 16.73 -0.81
N PRO A 170 14.63 15.71 -0.81
CA PRO A 170 15.49 15.39 -1.94
C PRO A 170 14.73 14.69 -3.09
N ALA A 171 13.47 14.30 -2.90
CA ALA A 171 12.66 13.64 -3.93
C ALA A 171 12.67 14.42 -5.26
N VAL A 172 12.82 13.74 -6.39
CA VAL A 172 12.77 14.39 -7.71
C VAL A 172 11.32 14.64 -8.15
N LEU A 173 10.40 13.85 -7.61
CA LEU A 173 8.97 13.91 -7.83
C LEU A 173 8.25 13.82 -6.48
N ARG A 174 7.39 14.80 -6.18
CA ARG A 174 6.51 14.78 -5.00
C ARG A 174 5.08 14.95 -5.47
N LEU A 175 4.24 14.00 -5.12
CA LEU A 175 2.81 14.03 -5.42
C LEU A 175 2.03 14.10 -4.13
N TRP A 176 0.98 14.91 -4.10
CA TRP A 176 -0.08 14.74 -3.13
C TRP A 176 -1.29 14.07 -3.80
N VAL A 177 -1.83 13.05 -3.15
CA VAL A 177 -2.82 12.16 -3.74
C VAL A 177 -3.97 11.97 -2.77
N GLN A 178 -5.20 12.14 -3.27
CA GLN A 178 -6.40 11.82 -2.50
C GLN A 178 -7.50 11.21 -3.40
N PRO A 179 -8.41 10.42 -2.82
CA PRO A 179 -9.63 10.03 -3.52
C PRO A 179 -10.44 11.28 -3.90
N MET A 180 -10.96 11.31 -5.11
CA MET A 180 -11.79 12.42 -5.57
C MET A 180 -13.09 12.48 -4.75
N ALA A 181 -13.37 13.63 -4.14
CA ALA A 181 -14.55 13.81 -3.29
C ALA A 181 -15.85 13.84 -4.12
N ARG A 182 -16.89 13.16 -3.60
CA ARG A 182 -18.22 13.03 -4.24
C ARG A 182 -18.91 14.36 -4.59
N ALA A 183 -18.54 15.46 -3.94
CA ALA A 183 -19.18 16.78 -4.09
C ALA A 183 -18.58 17.65 -5.21
N ARG A 184 -17.37 17.36 -5.70
CA ARG A 184 -16.71 18.15 -6.75
C ARG A 184 -17.02 17.67 -8.17
N HIS A 185 -17.80 16.59 -8.30
CA HIS A 185 -18.14 16.01 -9.58
C HIS A 185 -19.65 16.11 -9.81
N PRO A 186 -20.14 16.51 -10.99
CA PRO A 186 -21.56 16.72 -11.29
C PRO A 186 -22.45 15.45 -11.23
N LEU A 187 -21.93 14.30 -10.76
CA LEU A 187 -22.66 13.03 -10.72
C LEU A 187 -22.75 12.53 -9.27
N GLN A 188 -23.94 12.62 -8.67
CA GLN A 188 -24.29 12.02 -7.38
C GLN A 188 -24.21 10.48 -7.47
N GLY A 189 -23.53 9.85 -6.50
CA GLY A 189 -23.81 8.45 -6.09
C GLY A 189 -22.72 7.40 -6.37
N LEU A 190 -22.22 6.82 -5.27
CA LEU A 190 -21.63 5.47 -5.06
C LEU A 190 -20.53 4.91 -5.97
N LEU A 191 -20.25 5.50 -7.13
CA LEU A 191 -19.45 4.90 -8.20
C LEU A 191 -18.33 5.83 -8.69
N LEU A 192 -17.77 6.69 -7.83
CA LEU A 192 -16.59 7.48 -8.15
C LEU A 192 -15.35 6.81 -7.55
N ASP A 193 -14.43 6.42 -8.44
CA ASP A 193 -13.13 5.81 -8.14
C ASP A 193 -12.08 6.56 -8.94
N GLY A 194 -12.01 7.87 -8.66
CA GLY A 194 -11.03 8.78 -9.24
C GLY A 194 -10.04 9.24 -8.19
N LEU A 195 -8.87 9.66 -8.64
CA LEU A 195 -7.85 10.28 -7.80
C LEU A 195 -7.66 11.72 -8.22
N GLU A 196 -7.55 12.60 -7.24
CA GLU A 196 -6.99 13.94 -7.43
C GLU A 196 -5.50 13.88 -7.08
N VAL A 197 -4.65 14.32 -8.01
CA VAL A 197 -3.19 14.29 -7.90
C VAL A 197 -2.62 15.69 -8.10
N ASP A 198 -2.11 16.28 -7.02
CA ASP A 198 -1.34 17.52 -7.05
C ASP A 198 0.15 17.20 -7.22
N ILE A 199 0.76 17.71 -8.29
CA ILE A 199 2.22 17.60 -8.48
C ILE A 199 2.92 18.74 -7.74
N LEU A 200 3.40 18.47 -6.53
CA LEU A 200 4.06 19.46 -5.67
C LEU A 200 5.49 19.78 -6.11
N LYS A 201 6.18 18.79 -6.67
CA LYS A 201 7.56 18.94 -7.15
C LYS A 201 7.77 18.03 -8.34
N ARG A 202 8.29 18.58 -9.43
CA ARG A 202 8.81 17.85 -10.60
C ARG A 202 9.84 18.73 -11.33
N ARG A 203 10.59 18.16 -12.26
CA ARG A 203 11.34 18.96 -13.25
C ARG A 203 10.35 19.55 -14.26
N GLY A 204 10.59 20.79 -14.69
CA GLY A 204 9.73 21.50 -15.66
C GLY A 204 8.82 22.55 -15.01
N PRO A 205 7.94 23.19 -15.81
CA PRO A 205 7.08 24.26 -15.31
C PRO A 205 6.11 23.75 -14.24
N PRO A 206 5.74 24.59 -13.25
CA PRO A 206 4.73 24.23 -12.27
C PRO A 206 3.39 23.94 -12.96
N LEU A 207 2.62 23.02 -12.41
CA LEU A 207 1.25 22.77 -12.83
C LEU A 207 0.32 23.60 -11.93
N ALA A 208 -0.60 24.33 -12.51
CA ALA A 208 -1.51 25.20 -11.76
C ALA A 208 -2.71 24.44 -11.16
N GLU A 209 -3.14 23.35 -11.81
CA GLU A 209 -4.33 22.60 -11.45
C GLU A 209 -4.02 21.13 -11.14
N PRO A 210 -4.74 20.50 -10.20
CA PRO A 210 -4.64 19.06 -9.95
C PRO A 210 -4.97 18.24 -11.19
N LEU A 211 -4.33 17.08 -11.32
CA LEU A 211 -4.73 16.05 -12.28
C LEU A 211 -5.84 15.19 -11.70
N HIS A 212 -6.86 14.89 -12.51
CA HIS A 212 -7.93 13.96 -12.16
C HIS A 212 -7.77 12.65 -12.91
N LEU A 213 -7.29 11.62 -12.20
CA LEU A 213 -7.02 10.30 -12.76
C LEU A 213 -8.21 9.36 -12.51
N GLN A 214 -8.41 8.41 -13.42
CA GLN A 214 -9.36 7.31 -13.20
C GLN A 214 -8.60 6.14 -12.56
N ALA A 215 -8.99 5.74 -11.35
CA ALA A 215 -8.32 4.67 -10.61
C ALA A 215 -8.90 3.27 -10.87
N ARG A 216 -10.03 3.17 -11.56
CA ARG A 216 -10.70 1.90 -11.88
C ARG A 216 -10.06 1.20 -13.07
N SER A 217 -10.20 -0.13 -13.11
CA SER A 217 -9.92 -0.86 -14.34
C SER A 217 -10.80 -0.34 -15.48
N GLN A 218 -10.24 -0.26 -16.69
CA GLN A 218 -10.95 0.21 -17.87
C GLN A 218 -12.27 -0.55 -18.08
N GLN A 219 -12.25 -1.88 -17.86
CA GLN A 219 -13.42 -2.74 -17.99
C GLN A 219 -14.53 -2.38 -17.00
N LEU A 220 -14.20 -2.13 -15.72
CA LEU A 220 -15.20 -1.68 -14.75
C LEU A 220 -15.70 -0.26 -15.08
N GLY A 221 -14.82 0.61 -15.58
CA GLY A 221 -15.20 1.92 -16.10
C GLY A 221 -16.24 1.84 -17.20
N LEU A 222 -16.02 0.96 -18.19
CA LEU A 222 -16.95 0.69 -19.28
C LEU A 222 -18.27 0.10 -18.76
N LEU A 223 -18.22 -0.88 -17.85
CA LEU A 223 -19.42 -1.50 -17.28
C LEU A 223 -20.27 -0.48 -16.51
N LEU A 224 -19.65 0.41 -15.73
CA LEU A 224 -20.35 1.46 -15.01
C LEU A 224 -20.84 2.58 -15.94
N ALA A 225 -20.15 2.85 -17.05
CA ALA A 225 -20.64 3.76 -18.09
C ALA A 225 -21.87 3.18 -18.80
N ALA A 226 -21.83 1.90 -19.18
CA ALA A 226 -22.95 1.19 -19.77
C ALA A 226 -24.16 1.13 -18.82
N GLY A 227 -23.92 0.80 -17.54
CA GLY A 227 -24.96 0.83 -16.50
C GLY A 227 -25.60 2.21 -16.33
N ARG A 228 -24.82 3.29 -16.41
CA ARG A 228 -25.34 4.67 -16.40
C ARG A 228 -26.21 4.96 -17.62
N ALA A 229 -25.77 4.58 -18.82
CA ALA A 229 -26.54 4.77 -20.04
C ALA A 229 -27.89 4.04 -19.97
N LEU A 230 -27.90 2.80 -19.44
CA LEU A 230 -29.12 2.01 -19.25
C LEU A 230 -30.07 2.62 -18.21
N LEU A 231 -29.55 3.15 -17.10
CA LEU A 231 -30.37 3.82 -16.09
C LEU A 231 -30.94 5.15 -16.61
N GLN A 232 -30.17 5.89 -17.40
CA GLN A 232 -30.59 7.15 -18.01
C GLN A 232 -31.65 6.94 -19.10
N SER A 233 -31.49 5.91 -19.95
CA SER A 233 -32.52 5.53 -20.93
C SER A 233 -33.78 5.03 -20.23
N SER A 234 -33.65 4.23 -19.17
CA SER A 234 -34.77 3.76 -18.35
C SER A 234 -35.46 4.88 -17.58
N ALA A 235 -34.81 6.01 -17.30
CA ALA A 235 -35.45 7.17 -16.70
C ALA A 235 -36.27 7.99 -17.72
N GLN A 236 -35.84 7.98 -18.99
CA GLN A 236 -36.56 8.61 -20.10
C GLN A 236 -37.77 7.77 -20.57
N ASP A 237 -37.65 6.44 -20.54
CA ASP A 237 -38.74 5.48 -20.85
C ASP A 237 -39.53 5.00 -19.61
N GLY A 238 -39.13 5.46 -18.42
CA GLY A 238 -39.41 4.82 -17.12
C GLY A 238 -40.86 4.82 -16.66
N ALA A 239 -41.66 5.82 -17.03
CA ALA A 239 -43.08 5.82 -16.69
C ALA A 239 -43.83 4.65 -17.37
N SER A 240 -43.33 4.18 -18.51
CA SER A 240 -43.91 3.11 -19.32
C SER A 240 -43.31 1.75 -18.95
N ALA A 241 -41.97 1.68 -18.81
CA ALA A 241 -41.25 0.45 -18.49
C ALA A 241 -41.48 -0.03 -17.04
N TRP A 242 -41.55 0.88 -16.06
CA TRP A 242 -41.90 0.53 -14.68
C TRP A 242 -43.33 0.00 -14.57
N ARG A 243 -44.30 0.55 -15.33
CA ARG A 243 -45.68 0.04 -15.41
C ARG A 243 -45.76 -1.34 -16.04
N MET A 244 -44.92 -1.65 -17.02
CA MET A 244 -44.85 -2.96 -17.66
C MET A 244 -44.24 -4.02 -16.72
N LEU A 245 -43.17 -3.69 -16.00
CA LEU A 245 -42.49 -4.62 -15.10
C LEU A 245 -43.25 -4.86 -13.79
N SER A 246 -43.99 -3.86 -13.28
CA SER A 246 -44.82 -3.98 -12.07
C SER A 246 -46.15 -4.70 -12.29
N ALA A 247 -46.56 -4.94 -13.54
CA ALA A 247 -47.76 -5.69 -13.89
C ALA A 247 -47.54 -7.21 -13.96
N THR A 248 -46.28 -7.67 -14.02
CA THR A 248 -45.94 -9.09 -13.94
C THR A 248 -45.73 -9.50 -12.49
N PRO A 249 -46.58 -10.37 -11.91
CA PRO A 249 -46.34 -10.86 -10.56
C PRO A 249 -45.06 -11.70 -10.59
N LEU A 250 -44.04 -11.25 -9.85
CA LEU A 250 -42.86 -12.07 -9.56
C LEU A 250 -43.34 -13.25 -8.72
N ASP A 251 -43.44 -14.43 -9.32
CA ASP A 251 -43.63 -15.67 -8.57
C ASP A 251 -42.33 -15.98 -7.80
N THR A 252 -42.25 -15.35 -6.64
CA THR A 252 -41.15 -15.50 -5.66
C THR A 252 -40.99 -16.94 -5.19
N GLN A 253 -42.01 -17.79 -5.37
CA GLN A 253 -41.99 -19.19 -5.00
C GLN A 253 -41.26 -20.03 -6.05
N ALA A 254 -41.48 -19.76 -7.34
CA ALA A 254 -40.72 -20.38 -8.43
C ALA A 254 -39.23 -20.02 -8.41
N ALA A 255 -38.89 -18.76 -8.09
CA ALA A 255 -37.50 -18.31 -7.98
C ALA A 255 -36.75 -18.95 -6.78
N ARG A 256 -37.42 -19.13 -5.63
CA ARG A 256 -36.86 -19.85 -4.47
C ARG A 256 -36.67 -21.34 -4.75
N ALA A 257 -37.60 -21.97 -5.45
CA ALA A 257 -37.50 -23.39 -5.82
C ALA A 257 -36.32 -23.65 -6.78
N ALA A 258 -36.10 -22.77 -7.76
CA ALA A 258 -34.97 -22.85 -8.67
C ALA A 258 -33.62 -22.73 -7.96
N PHE A 259 -33.49 -21.79 -7.00
CA PHE A 259 -32.27 -21.62 -6.20
C PHE A 259 -31.98 -22.83 -5.30
N GLN A 260 -33.01 -23.45 -4.71
CA GLN A 260 -32.84 -24.64 -3.85
C GLN A 260 -32.51 -25.91 -4.65
N GLN A 261 -33.05 -26.08 -5.86
CA GLN A 261 -32.67 -27.18 -6.74
C GLN A 261 -31.22 -27.04 -7.25
N GLN A 262 -30.75 -25.82 -7.49
CA GLN A 262 -29.35 -25.57 -7.86
C GLN A 262 -28.39 -25.76 -6.68
N ALA A 263 -28.84 -25.55 -5.44
CA ALA A 263 -28.06 -25.78 -4.23
C ALA A 263 -27.97 -27.27 -3.82
N LEU A 264 -28.91 -28.10 -4.27
CA LEU A 264 -28.98 -29.54 -3.94
C LEU A 264 -28.68 -30.46 -5.13
N GLY A 265 -28.46 -29.91 -6.33
CA GLY A 265 -28.19 -30.65 -7.57
C GLY A 265 -26.74 -30.61 -7.99
N GLY A 266 -25.90 -31.44 -7.36
CA GLY A 266 -24.69 -31.99 -7.98
C GLY A 266 -23.36 -31.26 -7.72
N VAL A 267 -22.64 -31.70 -6.69
CA VAL A 267 -21.18 -31.92 -6.80
C VAL A 267 -20.86 -33.21 -6.04
N GLU A 268 -20.52 -34.25 -6.79
CA GLU A 268 -19.81 -35.43 -6.30
C GLU A 268 -18.52 -35.01 -5.59
N SER A 269 -18.24 -35.70 -4.48
CA SER A 269 -17.05 -35.60 -3.65
C SER A 269 -15.74 -35.48 -4.44
N GLN A 270 -15.11 -34.31 -4.39
CA GLN A 270 -13.65 -34.23 -4.29
C GLN A 270 -13.28 -33.23 -3.20
N ALA A 271 -12.73 -33.77 -2.12
CA ALA A 271 -12.32 -33.05 -0.93
C ALA A 271 -11.11 -32.14 -1.22
N PHE A 272 -11.27 -30.84 -0.96
CA PHE A 272 -10.15 -29.93 -0.73
C PHE A 272 -10.06 -29.63 0.78
N PRO A 273 -8.92 -29.87 1.45
CA PRO A 273 -8.86 -29.79 2.91
C PRO A 273 -8.64 -28.33 3.33
N TRP A 274 -9.68 -27.70 3.88
CA TRP A 274 -9.50 -26.52 4.73
C TRP A 274 -9.36 -27.01 6.18
N PRO A 275 -8.34 -26.59 6.96
CA PRO A 275 -8.26 -26.94 8.37
C PRO A 275 -9.38 -26.20 9.14
N PRO A 276 -10.09 -26.86 10.08
CA PRO A 276 -11.19 -26.22 10.80
C PRO A 276 -10.67 -25.09 11.69
N LEU A 277 -11.41 -23.98 11.72
CA LEU A 277 -11.23 -22.92 12.72
C LEU A 277 -11.56 -23.47 14.11
N PRO A 278 -10.77 -23.15 15.15
CA PRO A 278 -11.12 -23.54 16.52
C PRO A 278 -12.36 -22.75 17.00
N PRO A 279 -13.24 -23.37 17.81
CA PRO A 279 -14.46 -22.73 18.27
C PRO A 279 -14.14 -21.64 19.30
N ALA A 280 -14.83 -20.50 19.17
CA ALA A 280 -14.94 -19.52 20.23
C ALA A 280 -15.81 -20.09 21.36
N GLN A 281 -15.26 -20.22 22.57
CA GLN A 281 -16.03 -20.42 23.80
C GLN A 281 -15.49 -19.49 24.89
N GLY A 282 -16.42 -18.79 25.52
CA GLY A 282 -16.17 -17.74 26.50
C GLY A 282 -15.83 -18.23 27.90
N GLU A 283 -15.50 -17.23 28.73
CA GLU A 283 -15.49 -17.13 30.19
C GLU A 283 -15.30 -18.41 31.01
N LEU A 284 -14.32 -18.39 31.93
CA LEU A 284 -14.53 -18.72 33.36
C LEU A 284 -13.26 -18.45 34.20
N SER A 285 -13.44 -17.57 35.19
CA SER A 285 -12.93 -17.58 36.57
C SER A 285 -11.79 -18.54 36.95
N VAL A 286 -10.68 -17.97 37.43
CA VAL A 286 -9.61 -18.69 38.13
C VAL A 286 -9.83 -18.59 39.64
N ALA A 287 -10.08 -19.72 40.29
CA ALA A 287 -9.94 -19.88 41.73
C ALA A 287 -9.19 -21.17 42.07
N ALA A 288 -8.08 -20.98 42.77
CA ALA A 288 -7.33 -21.86 43.66
C ALA A 288 -7.72 -23.35 43.78
N ARG A 289 -6.74 -24.25 43.56
CA ARG A 289 -6.06 -25.03 44.63
C ARG A 289 -5.14 -26.12 44.06
N GLY A 290 -4.03 -26.31 44.76
CA GLY A 290 -3.09 -27.43 44.69
C GLY A 290 -1.89 -27.03 45.55
N MET A 291 -1.97 -27.14 46.88
CA MET A 291 -1.60 -28.33 47.66
C MET A 291 -0.16 -28.74 47.32
N ALA A 292 0.85 -28.17 47.97
CA ALA A 292 1.38 -28.59 49.27
C ALA A 292 1.76 -30.08 49.28
N ASP A 293 3.03 -30.37 48.97
CA ASP A 293 4.02 -30.90 49.92
C ASP A 293 5.09 -31.73 49.21
N ALA A 294 6.30 -31.18 49.18
CA ALA A 294 7.54 -31.94 49.30
C ALA A 294 8.56 -31.00 49.98
N VAL A 295 8.57 -31.10 51.30
CA VAL A 295 9.46 -30.38 52.23
C VAL A 295 10.87 -30.98 52.17
N GLY A 296 11.86 -30.10 52.24
CA GLY A 296 13.22 -30.39 52.68
C GLY A 296 14.10 -29.15 52.59
N PRO A 297 14.26 -28.35 53.67
CA PRO A 297 15.07 -27.14 53.68
C PRO A 297 16.49 -27.43 54.17
N MET A 298 17.48 -26.68 53.68
CA MET A 298 18.71 -26.45 54.44
C MET A 298 19.29 -25.07 54.11
N GLU A 299 18.91 -24.15 55.00
CA GLU A 299 19.71 -23.10 55.64
C GLU A 299 20.50 -22.09 54.79
N ALA A 300 20.13 -20.83 55.05
CA ALA A 300 20.94 -19.65 54.85
C ALA A 300 22.13 -19.65 55.80
N GLU A 301 23.29 -19.17 55.34
CA GLU A 301 24.18 -18.43 56.23
C GLU A 301 24.95 -17.35 55.49
N ALA A 302 24.88 -16.16 56.08
CA ALA A 302 25.62 -14.98 55.71
C ALA A 302 27.00 -15.02 56.37
N GLY A 303 27.99 -14.37 55.73
CA GLY A 303 29.11 -13.74 56.44
C GLY A 303 30.48 -14.35 56.17
N HIS A 304 31.35 -13.54 55.55
CA HIS A 304 32.72 -13.18 55.97
C HIS A 304 33.35 -12.40 54.80
N ALA A 305 33.49 -11.07 54.85
CA ALA A 305 34.51 -10.31 55.58
C ALA A 305 35.95 -10.58 55.09
N LEU A 306 36.46 -9.62 54.31
CA LEU A 306 37.78 -8.97 54.40
C LEU A 306 39.05 -9.82 54.61
N ASP A 307 40.01 -9.59 53.69
CA ASP A 307 41.34 -8.99 53.93
C ASP A 307 42.56 -9.78 53.41
N ARG A 308 43.34 -9.07 52.57
CA ARG A 308 44.81 -8.95 52.49
C ARG A 308 45.76 -10.09 52.05
N THR A 309 46.77 -9.59 51.29
CA THR A 309 48.17 -10.07 51.07
C THR A 309 48.35 -11.26 50.12
N ALA A 310 49.35 -11.38 49.24
CA ALA A 310 50.60 -10.66 48.90
C ALA A 310 50.96 -11.06 47.44
N ALA A 311 51.41 -10.17 46.56
CA ALA A 311 52.81 -9.99 46.15
C ALA A 311 53.68 -11.26 45.93
N VAL A 312 54.40 -11.24 44.80
CA VAL A 312 55.58 -12.05 44.37
C VAL A 312 55.29 -13.24 43.46
N ALA A 313 55.35 -13.01 42.14
CA ALA A 313 56.36 -13.54 41.22
C ALA A 313 56.24 -12.84 39.86
#